data_AF-A0A2S2NCY7-F1
#
_entry.id   AF-A0A2S2NCY7-F1
#
_cell.length_a   1.000
_cell.length_b   1.000
_cell.length_c   1.000
_cell.angle_alpha   90.00
_cell.angle_beta   90.00
_cell.angle_gamma   90.00
#
_symmetry.space_group_name_H-M   'P 1'
#
loop_
_entity.id
_entity.type
_entity.pdbx_description
1 polymer ?
#
loop_
_entity_poly.entity_id
_entity_poly.type
_entity_poly.pdbx_seq_one_letter_code
_entity_poly.pdbx_strand_id
1 'polypeptide(L)'
;PDRVDKVVVWSCNAYVTSKELDFYETTRDVRTWPDARRLPQFEMYGEEYVSKTWCEWIDAFRKILDDDDGDVCREVLAEINAPTLILHGTEDALVPVEHAVYLHNNIKGSTLEIFPDGKHHIHIMYPLKFVSIVYNFLSTKQ
;
A
#
# COMPACT_ATOMS: atom_id res chain seq x y z
N PRO A 1 13.20 -13.34 -10.50
CA PRO A 1 13.12 -12.11 -11.34
C PRO A 1 12.51 -12.36 -12.72
N ASP A 2 12.98 -13.37 -13.45
CA ASP A 2 12.75 -13.54 -14.90
C ASP A 2 11.31 -13.89 -15.34
N ARG A 3 10.38 -14.05 -14.39
CA ARG A 3 8.95 -14.30 -14.68
C ARG A 3 8.08 -13.06 -14.62
N VAL A 4 8.65 -11.92 -14.23
CA VAL A 4 7.91 -10.67 -14.06
C VAL A 4 8.44 -9.66 -15.07
N ASP A 5 7.63 -9.35 -16.07
CA ASP A 5 8.02 -8.41 -17.13
C ASP A 5 8.01 -6.96 -16.62
N LYS A 6 7.01 -6.59 -15.81
CA LYS A 6 6.80 -5.25 -15.24
C LYS A 6 6.02 -5.32 -13.95
N VAL A 7 6.20 -4.32 -13.10
CA VAL A 7 5.49 -4.16 -11.83
C VAL A 7 4.78 -2.81 -11.79
N VAL A 8 3.53 -2.81 -11.33
CA VAL A 8 2.80 -1.58 -10.97
C VAL A 8 2.35 -1.74 -9.53
N VAL A 9 2.75 -0.81 -8.68
CA VAL A 9 2.37 -0.78 -7.26
C VAL A 9 1.84 0.59 -6.89
N TRP A 10 0.96 0.64 -5.89
CA TRP A 10 0.45 1.89 -5.35
C TRP A 10 0.13 1.77 -3.86
N SER A 11 0.23 2.89 -3.14
CA SER A 11 -0.17 2.98 -1.73
C SER A 11 0.43 1.87 -0.84
N CYS A 12 1.72 1.56 -1.06
CA CYS A 12 2.42 0.45 -0.42
C CYS A 12 3.67 0.92 0.31
N ASN A 13 4.07 0.14 1.30
CA ASN A 13 5.21 0.39 2.18
C ASN A 13 6.12 -0.85 2.22
N ALA A 14 7.44 -0.62 2.24
CA ALA A 14 8.43 -1.69 2.41
C ALA A 14 8.84 -1.89 3.87
N TYR A 15 8.37 -1.01 4.74
CA TYR A 15 8.61 -1.04 6.17
C TYR A 15 7.47 -0.37 6.92
N VAL A 16 7.47 -0.48 8.23
CA VAL A 16 6.41 0.01 9.11
C VAL A 16 7.03 0.92 10.14
N THR A 17 6.36 2.03 10.45
CA THR A 17 6.78 2.96 11.50
C THR A 17 5.81 2.95 12.67
N SER A 18 6.27 3.43 13.83
CA SER A 18 5.40 3.62 14.98
C SER A 18 4.22 4.56 14.69
N LYS A 19 4.43 5.60 13.88
CA LYS A 19 3.39 6.55 13.48
C LYS A 19 2.25 5.89 12.70
N GLU A 20 2.58 4.97 11.82
CA GLU A 20 1.58 4.20 11.06
C GLU A 20 0.86 3.20 11.96
N LEU A 21 1.61 2.52 12.84
CA LEU A 21 1.03 1.60 13.80
C LEU A 21 0.05 2.32 14.75
N ASP A 22 0.41 3.50 15.25
CA ASP A 22 -0.48 4.34 16.06
C ASP A 22 -1.79 4.64 15.32
N PHE A 23 -1.71 4.95 14.02
CA PHE A 23 -2.89 5.12 13.19
C PHE A 23 -3.69 3.81 13.06
N TYR A 24 -3.04 2.69 12.74
CA TYR A 24 -3.70 1.39 12.59
C TYR A 24 -4.45 0.99 13.87
N GLU A 25 -3.87 1.24 15.04
CA GLU A 25 -4.49 0.98 16.33
C GLU A 25 -5.81 1.75 16.52
N THR A 26 -5.93 2.98 16.01
CA THR A 26 -7.22 3.72 16.05
C THR A 26 -8.33 3.02 15.26
N THR A 27 -7.95 2.13 14.34
CA THR A 27 -8.88 1.35 13.51
C THR A 27 -9.14 -0.06 14.04
N ARG A 28 -8.53 -0.45 15.17
CA ARG A 28 -8.64 -1.81 15.72
C ARG A 28 -10.09 -2.23 15.98
N ASP A 29 -10.89 -1.31 16.53
CA ASP A 29 -12.32 -1.53 16.66
C ASP A 29 -13.04 -1.29 15.33
N VAL A 30 -13.26 -2.38 14.59
CA VAL A 30 -13.92 -2.37 13.28
C VAL A 30 -15.35 -1.84 13.32
N ARG A 31 -16.00 -1.75 14.49
CA ARG A 31 -17.35 -1.20 14.66
C ARG A 31 -17.39 0.32 14.54
N THR A 32 -16.25 0.97 14.79
CA THR A 32 -16.11 2.44 14.70
C THR A 32 -15.84 2.92 13.27
N TRP A 33 -15.62 2.00 12.33
CA TRP A 33 -15.37 2.34 10.94
C TRP A 33 -16.58 3.01 10.27
N PRO A 34 -16.34 3.90 9.30
CA PRO A 34 -17.41 4.45 8.48
C PRO A 34 -18.25 3.35 7.84
N ASP A 35 -19.57 3.51 7.86
CA ASP A 35 -20.53 2.53 7.36
C ASP A 35 -20.23 2.07 5.92
N ALA A 36 -19.80 3.00 5.07
CA ALA A 36 -19.41 2.72 3.68
C ALA A 36 -18.27 1.70 3.55
N ARG A 37 -17.38 1.60 4.56
CA ARG A 37 -16.32 0.59 4.64
C ARG A 37 -16.79 -0.65 5.41
N ARG A 38 -17.51 -0.44 6.52
CA ARG A 38 -17.84 -1.47 7.50
C ARG A 38 -18.92 -2.43 7.02
N LEU A 39 -20.03 -1.91 6.51
CA LEU A 39 -21.21 -2.72 6.17
C LEU A 39 -20.92 -3.75 5.07
N PRO A 40 -20.22 -3.42 3.96
CA PRO A 40 -19.92 -4.42 2.93
C PRO A 40 -19.03 -5.56 3.45
N GLN A 41 -18.07 -5.25 4.32
CA GLN A 41 -17.19 -6.25 4.93
C GLN A 41 -17.96 -7.18 5.86
N PHE A 42 -18.86 -6.61 6.69
CA PHE A 42 -19.67 -7.39 7.61
C PHE A 42 -20.70 -8.26 6.89
N GLU A 43 -21.32 -7.75 5.82
CA GLU A 43 -22.25 -8.52 4.99
C GLU A 43 -21.55 -9.72 4.33
N MET A 44 -20.33 -9.51 3.83
CA MET A 44 -19.58 -10.54 3.11
C MET A 44 -18.97 -11.60 4.03
N TYR A 45 -18.41 -11.19 5.17
CA TYR A 45 -17.55 -12.06 6.01
C TYR A 45 -18.06 -12.26 7.44
N GLY A 46 -19.02 -11.46 7.90
CA GLY A 46 -19.47 -11.43 9.29
C GLY A 46 -18.58 -10.61 10.22
N GLU A 47 -19.19 -9.90 11.18
CA GLU A 47 -18.49 -9.00 12.11
C GLU A 47 -17.38 -9.71 12.90
N GLU A 48 -17.65 -10.90 13.43
CA GLU A 48 -16.68 -11.65 14.26
C GLU A 48 -15.39 -11.93 13.49
N TYR A 49 -15.51 -12.41 12.24
CA TYR A 49 -14.36 -12.71 11.40
C TYR A 49 -13.59 -11.46 11.02
N VAL A 50 -14.29 -10.39 10.63
CA VAL A 50 -13.66 -9.11 10.28
C VAL A 50 -12.92 -8.51 11.46
N SER A 51 -13.54 -8.50 12.66
CA SER A 51 -12.93 -7.98 13.87
C SER A 51 -11.67 -8.76 14.25
N LYS A 52 -11.76 -10.10 14.26
CA LYS A 52 -10.62 -10.97 14.59
C LYS A 52 -9.47 -10.77 13.61
N THR A 53 -9.75 -10.89 12.31
CA THR A 53 -8.72 -10.82 11.26
C THR A 53 -8.06 -9.45 11.22
N TRP A 54 -8.81 -8.37 11.45
CA TRP A 54 -8.25 -7.03 11.49
C TRP A 54 -7.35 -6.81 12.72
N CYS A 55 -7.74 -7.32 13.89
CA CYS A 55 -6.88 -7.27 15.09
C CYS A 55 -5.58 -8.03 14.86
N GLU A 56 -5.66 -9.26 14.34
CA GLU A 56 -4.48 -10.09 14.03
C GLU A 56 -3.57 -9.42 12.99
N TRP A 57 -4.15 -8.71 12.02
CA TRP A 57 -3.40 -7.94 11.03
C TRP A 57 -2.61 -6.78 11.67
N ILE A 58 -3.22 -6.01 12.58
CA ILE A 58 -2.50 -4.96 13.32
C ILE A 58 -1.41 -5.57 14.22
N ASP A 59 -1.71 -6.68 14.89
CA ASP A 59 -0.76 -7.39 15.75
C ASP A 59 0.46 -7.89 14.96
N ALA A 60 0.25 -8.36 13.72
CA ALA A 60 1.33 -8.73 12.83
C ALA A 60 2.22 -7.53 12.48
N PHE A 61 1.63 -6.37 12.19
CA PHE A 61 2.38 -5.14 11.92
C PHE A 61 3.18 -4.65 13.13
N ARG A 62 2.60 -4.76 14.33
CA ARG A 62 3.32 -4.49 15.59
C ARG A 62 4.50 -5.42 15.76
N LYS A 63 4.30 -6.72 15.51
CA LYS A 63 5.38 -7.72 15.60
C LYS A 63 6.52 -7.42 14.63
N ILE A 64 6.22 -7.04 13.38
CA ILE A 64 7.24 -6.63 12.39
C ILE A 64 8.02 -5.40 12.89
N LEU A 65 7.32 -4.43 13.49
CA LEU A 65 7.99 -3.26 14.07
C LEU A 65 8.93 -3.64 15.22
N ASP A 66 8.46 -4.49 16.14
CA ASP A 66 9.18 -4.84 17.36
C ASP A 66 10.36 -5.81 17.10
N ASP A 67 10.17 -6.80 16.23
CA ASP A 67 11.14 -7.88 16.01
C ASP A 67 12.13 -7.58 14.88
N ASP A 68 11.67 -6.90 13.82
CA ASP A 68 12.42 -6.71 12.56
C ASP A 68 12.70 -5.21 12.26
N ASP A 69 12.60 -4.33 13.25
CA ASP A 69 12.74 -2.87 13.10
C ASP A 69 11.83 -2.31 11.98
N GLY A 70 10.65 -2.89 11.87
CA GLY A 70 9.65 -2.52 10.87
C GLY A 70 9.93 -3.07 9.48
N ASP A 71 10.94 -3.90 9.27
CA ASP A 71 11.27 -4.41 7.93
C ASP A 71 10.21 -5.38 7.41
N VAL A 72 9.54 -5.00 6.32
CA VAL A 72 8.64 -5.90 5.59
C VAL A 72 9.38 -6.54 4.42
N CYS A 73 10.10 -5.72 3.65
CA CYS A 73 10.81 -6.17 2.46
C CYS A 73 11.90 -5.18 1.98
N ARG A 74 12.46 -4.33 2.85
CA ARG A 74 13.48 -3.33 2.47
C ARG A 74 14.69 -3.99 1.81
N GLU A 75 15.17 -5.11 2.38
CA GLU A 75 16.39 -5.79 1.92
C GLU A 75 16.29 -6.31 0.48
N VAL A 76 15.09 -6.72 0.05
CA VAL A 76 14.87 -7.34 -1.26
C VAL A 76 14.47 -6.35 -2.36
N LEU A 77 14.28 -5.05 -2.04
CA LEU A 77 13.90 -4.04 -3.04
C LEU A 77 14.95 -3.93 -4.16
N ALA A 78 16.24 -4.03 -3.80
CA ALA A 78 17.35 -3.93 -4.75
C ALA A 78 17.42 -5.14 -5.70
N GLU A 79 16.75 -6.25 -5.39
CA GLU A 79 16.68 -7.44 -6.23
C GLU A 79 15.62 -7.33 -7.34
N ILE A 80 14.78 -6.29 -7.30
CA ILE A 80 13.76 -6.03 -8.31
C ILE A 80 14.43 -5.52 -9.59
N ASN A 81 14.50 -6.39 -10.60
CA ASN A 81 15.05 -6.07 -11.92
C ASN A 81 13.99 -5.64 -12.95
N ALA A 82 12.71 -5.92 -12.69
CA ALA A 82 11.63 -5.55 -13.59
C ALA A 82 11.39 -4.03 -13.54
N PRO A 83 11.14 -3.35 -14.67
CA PRO A 83 10.67 -1.97 -14.65
C PRO A 83 9.46 -1.85 -13.74
N THR A 84 9.50 -0.85 -12.86
CA THR A 84 8.51 -0.69 -11.79
C THR A 84 7.90 0.70 -11.85
N LEU A 85 6.58 0.77 -11.94
CA LEU A 85 5.81 2.00 -11.78
C LEU A 85 5.24 2.06 -10.36
N ILE A 86 5.55 3.12 -9.64
CA ILE A 86 5.05 3.42 -8.31
C ILE A 86 4.07 4.58 -8.42
N LEU A 87 2.84 4.40 -7.94
CA LEU A 87 1.80 5.43 -7.96
C LEU A 87 1.42 5.77 -6.51
N HIS A 88 1.35 7.06 -6.15
CA HIS A 88 1.01 7.41 -4.76
C HIS A 88 0.19 8.69 -4.65
N GLY A 89 -0.73 8.73 -3.69
CA GLY A 89 -1.51 9.91 -3.37
C GLY A 89 -0.87 10.75 -2.24
N THR A 90 -0.81 12.07 -2.38
CA THR A 90 -0.18 12.93 -1.36
C THR A 90 -0.97 13.02 -0.05
N GLU A 91 -2.27 12.71 -0.07
CA GLU A 91 -3.16 12.69 1.08
C GLU A 91 -3.50 11.27 1.56
N ASP A 92 -2.65 10.29 1.24
CA ASP A 92 -2.80 8.95 1.79
C ASP A 92 -2.51 8.95 3.30
N ALA A 93 -3.59 8.85 4.08
CA ALA A 93 -3.54 8.81 5.54
C ALA A 93 -3.08 7.45 6.09
N LEU A 94 -3.11 6.38 5.29
CA LEU A 94 -2.71 5.03 5.72
C LEU A 94 -1.23 4.77 5.48
N VAL A 95 -0.71 5.29 4.36
CA VAL A 95 0.67 5.09 3.94
C VAL A 95 1.24 6.45 3.51
N PRO A 96 2.07 7.10 4.35
CA PRO A 96 2.70 8.37 4.02
C PRO A 96 3.49 8.31 2.70
N VAL A 97 3.53 9.42 1.97
CA VAL A 97 4.22 9.53 0.66
C VAL A 97 5.72 9.19 0.73
N GLU A 98 6.32 9.31 1.91
CA GLU A 98 7.70 8.93 2.21
C GLU A 98 7.99 7.48 1.80
N HIS A 99 7.01 6.57 1.90
CA HIS A 99 7.16 5.18 1.46
C HIS A 99 7.32 5.04 -0.04
N ALA A 100 6.54 5.78 -0.82
CA ALA A 100 6.66 5.76 -2.27
C ALA A 100 8.01 6.34 -2.73
N VAL A 101 8.50 7.38 -2.05
CA VAL A 101 9.84 7.93 -2.27
C VAL A 101 10.92 6.90 -1.89
N TYR A 102 10.75 6.20 -0.76
CA TYR A 102 11.67 5.15 -0.34
C TYR A 102 11.75 4.01 -1.35
N LEU A 103 10.59 3.51 -1.82
CA LEU A 103 10.53 2.50 -2.87
C LEU A 103 11.24 2.98 -4.14
N HIS A 104 10.97 4.22 -4.57
CA HIS A 104 11.60 4.77 -5.78
C HIS A 104 13.13 4.85 -5.67
N ASN A 105 13.63 5.25 -4.51
CA ASN A 105 15.07 5.34 -4.24
C ASN A 105 15.77 3.97 -4.17
N ASN A 106 15.05 2.91 -3.81
CA ASN A 106 15.62 1.58 -3.58
C ASN A 106 15.31 0.56 -4.69
N ILE A 107 14.35 0.85 -5.57
CA ILE A 107 14.05 0.02 -6.74
C ILE A 107 14.68 0.66 -7.98
N LYS A 108 15.72 0.00 -8.50
CA LYS A 108 16.48 0.49 -9.65
C LYS A 108 15.60 0.60 -10.90
N GLY A 109 15.65 1.76 -11.57
CA GLY A 109 14.91 1.98 -12.81
C GLY A 109 13.40 2.07 -12.61
N SER A 110 12.93 2.28 -11.38
CA SER A 110 11.54 2.59 -11.12
C SER A 110 11.16 4.00 -11.58
N THR A 111 9.87 4.22 -11.83
CA THR A 111 9.26 5.53 -12.06
C THR A 111 8.27 5.80 -10.93
N LEU A 112 8.28 7.02 -10.38
CA LEU A 112 7.34 7.45 -9.36
C LEU A 112 6.38 8.48 -9.93
N GLU A 113 5.08 8.21 -9.81
CA GLU A 113 4.00 9.10 -10.23
C GLU A 113 3.11 9.48 -9.06
N ILE A 114 3.06 10.79 -8.78
CA ILE A 114 2.32 11.35 -7.65
C ILE A 114 0.96 11.88 -8.12
N PHE A 115 -0.07 11.56 -7.35
CA PHE A 115 -1.42 12.08 -7.48
C PHE A 115 -1.60 13.18 -6.42
N PRO A 116 -1.52 14.47 -6.82
CA PRO A 116 -1.88 15.57 -5.93
C PRO A 116 -3.30 15.35 -5.41
N ASP A 117 -3.47 15.58 -4.10
CA ASP A 117 -4.74 15.43 -3.36
C ASP A 117 -5.31 14.00 -3.37
N GLY A 118 -4.54 13.03 -3.89
CA GLY A 118 -4.92 11.62 -3.91
C GLY A 118 -4.81 10.98 -2.54
N LYS A 119 -5.80 10.17 -2.17
CA LYS A 119 -5.78 9.38 -0.93
C LYS A 119 -5.31 7.95 -1.19
N HIS A 120 -5.53 7.04 -0.25
CA HIS A 120 -5.12 5.63 -0.38
C HIS A 120 -5.65 4.91 -1.62
N HIS A 121 -6.87 5.23 -2.05
CA HIS A 121 -7.59 4.54 -3.13
C HIS A 121 -7.56 5.34 -4.45
N ILE A 122 -6.38 5.83 -4.86
CA ILE A 122 -6.20 6.62 -6.10
C ILE A 122 -6.78 5.95 -7.36
N HIS A 123 -6.75 4.62 -7.42
CA HIS A 123 -7.30 3.83 -8.53
C HIS A 123 -8.83 3.90 -8.61
N ILE A 124 -9.51 4.14 -7.49
CA ILE A 124 -10.96 4.33 -7.40
C ILE A 124 -11.32 5.81 -7.58
N MET A 125 -10.54 6.72 -7.00
CA MET A 125 -10.81 8.17 -7.08
C MET A 125 -10.56 8.76 -8.47
N TYR A 126 -9.50 8.31 -9.14
CA TYR A 126 -9.05 8.85 -10.43
C TYR A 126 -8.91 7.74 -11.48
N PRO A 127 -9.98 6.96 -11.75
CA PRO A 127 -9.87 5.72 -12.52
C PRO A 127 -9.33 5.95 -13.93
N LEU A 128 -9.78 7.02 -14.62
CA LEU A 128 -9.32 7.32 -15.98
C LEU A 128 -7.83 7.70 -16.02
N LYS A 129 -7.37 8.52 -15.06
CA LYS A 129 -5.95 8.91 -14.97
C LYS A 129 -5.10 7.70 -14.59
N PHE A 130 -5.51 6.94 -13.59
CA PHE A 130 -4.82 5.73 -13.14
C PHE A 130 -4.69 4.72 -14.28
N VAL A 131 -5.80 4.36 -14.94
CA VAL A 131 -5.80 3.40 -16.06
C VAL A 131 -4.93 3.90 -17.21
N SER A 132 -4.99 5.19 -17.57
CA SER A 132 -4.15 5.73 -18.63
C SER A 132 -2.65 5.57 -18.34
N ILE A 133 -2.20 5.95 -17.14
CA ILE A 133 -0.79 5.84 -16.74
C ILE A 133 -0.36 4.37 -16.73
N VAL A 134 -1.15 3.50 -16.11
CA VAL A 134 -0.87 2.06 -16.03
C VAL A 134 -0.83 1.42 -17.41
N TYR A 135 -1.82 1.71 -18.27
CA TYR A 135 -1.88 1.17 -19.63
C TYR A 135 -0.68 1.60 -20.46
N ASN A 136 -0.30 2.88 -20.41
CA ASN A 136 0.86 3.40 -21.13
C ASN A 136 2.13 2.71 -20.65
N PHE A 137 2.34 2.62 -19.34
CA PHE A 137 3.50 1.93 -18.77
C PHE A 137 3.58 0.47 -19.19
N LEU A 138 2.47 -0.27 -19.13
CA LEU A 138 2.44 -1.68 -19.51
C LEU A 138 2.64 -1.89 -21.01
N SER A 139 2.16 -0.97 -21.86
CA SER A 139 2.18 -1.08 -23.32
C SER A 139 3.51 -0.68 -23.98
N THR A 140 4.39 0.06 -23.30
CA THR A 140 5.74 0.39 -23.83
C THR A 140 6.57 -0.89 -23.99
N LYS A 141 7.07 -1.19 -25.19
CA LYS A 141 8.00 -2.32 -25.35
C LYS A 141 9.35 -1.97 -24.70
N GLN A 142 9.92 -2.91 -23.95
CA GLN A 142 11.32 -2.83 -23.49
C GLN A 142 12.27 -2.95 -24.68
#